data_AF-A0A059LBV8-F1
#
_entry.id   AF-A0A059LBV8-F1
#
_cell.length_a   1.000
_cell.length_b   1.000
_cell.length_c   1.000
_cell.angle_alpha   90.00
_cell.angle_beta   90.00
_cell.angle_gamma   90.00
#
_symmetry.space_group_name_H-M   'P 1'
#
loop_
_entity.id
_entity.type
_entity.pdbx_description
1 polymer ?
#
loop_
_entity_poly.entity_id
_entity_poly.type
_entity_poly.pdbx_seq_one_letter_code
_entity_poly.pdbx_strand_id
1 'polypeptide(L)'
;GAVARALKNAMEGVAALKDAASAEAEALLAHFIRHCCGAQGMARLDKEYAAEARHGALALYDVLSPDQLQHLHLQLGSDRTGAARAELARLKTTYEHRFKFTGKV
;
A
#
# COMPACT_ATOMS: atom_id res chain seq x y z
N GLY A 1 -1.34 19.59 -33.45
CA GLY A 1 -2.68 19.31 -34.02
C GLY A 1 -3.67 18.94 -32.93
N ALA A 2 -4.97 19.07 -33.19
CA ALA A 2 -6.05 18.81 -32.23
C ALA A 2 -6.00 17.38 -31.61
N VAL A 3 -5.61 16.38 -32.41
CA VAL A 3 -5.45 14.98 -31.98
C VAL A 3 -4.40 14.82 -30.88
N ALA A 4 -3.23 15.47 -31.01
CA ALA A 4 -2.18 15.41 -29.98
C ALA A 4 -2.61 16.07 -28.67
N ARG A 5 -3.44 17.12 -28.75
CA ARG A 5 -4.00 17.79 -27.57
C ARG A 5 -5.06 16.92 -26.88
N ALA A 6 -5.93 16.25 -27.64
CA ALA A 6 -6.90 15.31 -27.09
C ALA A 6 -6.22 14.11 -26.41
N LEU A 7 -5.15 13.57 -27.02
CA LEU A 7 -4.36 12.48 -26.42
C LEU A 7 -3.67 12.94 -25.13
N LYS A 8 -3.06 14.13 -25.14
CA LYS A 8 -2.45 14.72 -23.93
C LYS A 8 -3.48 14.87 -22.81
N ASN A 9 -4.65 15.44 -23.09
CA ASN A 9 -5.70 15.62 -22.09
C ASN A 9 -6.23 14.27 -21.56
N ALA A 10 -6.36 13.25 -22.40
CA ALA A 10 -6.77 11.91 -21.97
C ALA A 10 -5.73 11.26 -21.06
N MET A 11 -4.43 11.40 -21.40
CA MET A 11 -3.33 10.91 -20.55
C MET A 11 -3.26 11.65 -19.21
N GLU A 12 -3.45 12.96 -19.20
CA GLU A 12 -3.54 13.77 -17.97
C GLU A 12 -4.73 13.33 -17.10
N GLY A 13 -5.89 13.03 -17.72
CA GLY A 13 -7.05 12.48 -17.02
C GLY A 13 -6.79 11.09 -16.42
N VAL A 14 -6.13 10.20 -17.15
CA VAL A 14 -5.72 8.87 -16.63
C VAL A 14 -4.71 9.01 -15.49
N ALA A 15 -3.76 9.94 -15.60
CA ALA A 15 -2.80 10.22 -14.53
C ALA A 15 -3.51 10.71 -13.26
N ALA A 16 -4.45 11.64 -13.38
CA ALA A 16 -5.23 12.13 -12.23
C ALA A 16 -6.07 11.02 -11.55
N LEU A 17 -6.67 10.12 -12.34
CA LEU A 17 -7.40 8.97 -11.80
C LEU A 17 -6.48 7.98 -11.09
N LYS A 18 -5.28 7.76 -11.64
CA LYS A 18 -4.26 6.92 -11.01
C LYS A 18 -3.78 7.52 -9.69
N ASP A 19 -3.50 8.83 -9.67
CA ASP A 19 -3.05 9.54 -8.48
C ASP A 19 -4.12 9.50 -7.37
N ALA A 20 -5.39 9.69 -7.73
CA ALA A 20 -6.51 9.57 -6.80
C ALA A 20 -6.64 8.15 -6.23
N ALA A 21 -6.59 7.12 -7.08
CA ALA A 21 -6.65 5.73 -6.66
C ALA A 21 -5.46 5.33 -5.78
N SER A 22 -4.25 5.80 -6.11
CA SER A 22 -3.06 5.55 -5.30
C SER A 22 -3.12 6.29 -3.95
N ALA A 23 -3.68 7.50 -3.88
CA ALA A 23 -3.88 8.21 -2.61
C ALA A 23 -4.92 7.50 -1.70
N GLU A 24 -5.99 6.96 -2.30
CA GLU A 24 -6.97 6.15 -1.57
C GLU A 24 -6.33 4.84 -1.07
N ALA A 25 -5.52 4.18 -1.91
CA ALA A 25 -4.78 2.99 -1.52
C ALA A 25 -3.81 3.24 -0.35
N GLU A 26 -3.15 4.41 -0.34
CA GLU A 26 -2.25 4.82 0.73
C GLU A 26 -3.01 4.98 2.05
N ALA A 27 -4.16 5.68 2.03
CA ALA A 27 -5.00 5.87 3.20
C ALA A 27 -5.55 4.54 3.75
N LEU A 28 -6.00 3.64 2.85
CA LEU A 28 -6.48 2.31 3.23
C LEU A 28 -5.38 1.45 3.84
N LEU A 29 -4.16 1.49 3.29
CA LEU A 29 -3.02 0.76 3.85
C LEU A 29 -2.60 1.33 5.21
N ALA A 30 -2.58 2.67 5.36
CA ALA A 30 -2.30 3.32 6.64
C ALA A 30 -3.32 2.92 7.70
N HIS A 31 -4.61 2.90 7.34
CA HIS A 31 -5.70 2.46 8.20
C HIS A 31 -5.53 0.98 8.59
N PHE A 32 -5.32 0.10 7.60
CA PHE A 32 -5.08 -1.31 7.83
C PHE A 32 -3.94 -1.55 8.82
N ILE A 33 -2.79 -0.89 8.62
CA ILE A 33 -1.63 -1.02 9.52
C ILE A 33 -1.98 -0.52 10.92
N ARG A 34 -2.58 0.66 11.08
CA ARG A 34 -2.97 1.18 12.40
C ARG A 34 -3.95 0.27 13.13
N HIS A 35 -4.90 -0.33 12.42
CA HIS A 35 -5.93 -1.19 13.01
C HIS A 35 -5.47 -2.63 13.27
N CYS A 36 -4.58 -3.16 12.43
CA CYS A 36 -4.03 -4.50 12.60
C CYS A 36 -2.85 -4.55 13.59
N CYS A 37 -2.15 -3.43 13.81
CA CYS A 37 -1.00 -3.31 14.71
C CYS A 37 -1.33 -2.96 16.16
N GLY A 38 -2.59 -2.66 16.50
CA GLY A 38 -3.01 -2.82 17.89
C GLY A 38 -2.91 -4.30 18.22
N ALA A 39 -2.20 -4.68 19.29
CA ALA A 39 -1.85 -6.07 19.67
C ALA A 39 -3.02 -7.09 19.76
N GLN A 40 -4.25 -6.66 19.48
CA GLN A 40 -5.48 -7.44 19.49
C GLN A 40 -6.13 -7.59 18.10
N GLY A 41 -5.75 -6.79 17.08
CA GLY A 41 -6.48 -6.69 15.81
C GLY A 41 -6.40 -7.95 14.95
N MET A 42 -5.18 -8.40 14.61
CA MET A 42 -4.97 -9.61 13.80
C MET A 42 -5.24 -10.92 14.56
N ALA A 43 -5.05 -10.95 15.87
CA ALA A 43 -5.30 -12.13 16.70
C ALA A 43 -6.80 -12.42 16.89
N ARG A 44 -7.66 -11.42 16.67
CA ARG A 44 -9.13 -11.54 16.73
C ARG A 44 -9.77 -11.89 15.39
N LEU A 45 -9.03 -11.80 14.30
CA LEU A 45 -9.52 -12.21 12.99
C LEU A 45 -9.39 -13.72 12.87
N ASP A 46 -10.46 -14.35 12.42
CA ASP A 46 -10.43 -15.75 12.02
C ASP A 46 -9.32 -15.93 10.95
N LYS A 47 -8.67 -17.10 10.95
CA LYS A 47 -7.43 -17.37 10.20
C LYS A 47 -7.59 -17.11 8.71
N GLU A 48 -8.76 -17.38 8.15
CA GLU A 48 -9.09 -17.13 6.74
C GLU A 48 -9.17 -15.62 6.44
N TYR A 49 -9.92 -14.86 7.25
CA TYR A 49 -9.99 -13.40 7.14
C TYR A 49 -8.64 -12.73 7.37
N ALA A 50 -7.80 -13.29 8.24
CA ALA A 50 -6.46 -12.79 8.46
C ALA A 50 -5.53 -12.99 7.23
N ALA A 51 -5.76 -14.06 6.46
CA ALA A 51 -5.02 -14.30 5.21
C ALA A 51 -5.49 -13.36 4.10
N GLU A 52 -6.79 -13.18 3.92
CA GLU A 52 -7.38 -12.27 2.93
C GLU A 52 -6.97 -10.82 3.19
N ALA A 53 -7.04 -10.37 4.45
CA ALA A 53 -6.67 -9.00 4.80
C ALA A 53 -5.18 -8.72 4.55
N ARG A 54 -4.30 -9.73 4.76
CA ARG A 54 -2.88 -9.64 4.37
C ARG A 54 -2.68 -9.58 2.86
N HIS A 55 -3.47 -10.34 2.08
CA HIS A 55 -3.43 -10.24 0.63
C HIS A 55 -3.87 -8.86 0.12
N GLY A 56 -4.95 -8.31 0.69
CA GLY A 56 -5.39 -6.95 0.38
C GLY A 56 -4.31 -5.91 0.69
N ALA A 57 -3.68 -6.00 1.85
CA ALA A 57 -2.60 -5.09 2.23
C ALA A 57 -1.37 -5.18 1.32
N LEU A 58 -1.02 -6.37 0.83
CA LEU A 58 0.05 -6.55 -0.16
C LEU A 58 -0.31 -5.95 -1.52
N ALA A 59 -1.56 -6.11 -1.97
CA ALA A 59 -2.03 -5.51 -3.22
C ALA A 59 -2.03 -3.97 -3.13
N LEU A 60 -2.45 -3.41 -1.99
CA LEU A 60 -2.38 -1.98 -1.74
C LEU A 60 -0.93 -1.47 -1.74
N TYR A 61 0.01 -2.22 -1.16
CA TYR A 61 1.42 -1.85 -1.16
C TYR A 61 2.05 -1.84 -2.56
N ASP A 62 1.67 -2.79 -3.43
CA ASP A 62 2.18 -2.89 -4.81
C ASP A 62 1.79 -1.69 -5.69
N VAL A 63 0.62 -1.10 -5.46
CA VAL A 63 0.12 0.03 -6.26
C VAL A 63 0.63 1.40 -5.81
N LEU A 64 1.35 1.47 -4.68
CA LEU A 64 1.92 2.72 -4.17
C LEU A 64 3.23 3.07 -4.86
N SER A 65 3.40 4.35 -5.19
CA SER A 65 4.68 4.86 -5.68
C SER A 65 5.73 4.92 -4.55
N PRO A 66 7.04 4.99 -4.87
CA PRO A 66 8.08 5.18 -3.87
C PRO A 66 7.86 6.40 -2.96
N ASP A 67 7.37 7.51 -3.51
CA ASP A 67 7.08 8.74 -2.76
C ASP A 67 5.93 8.54 -1.77
N GLN A 68 4.89 7.80 -2.16
CA GLN A 68 3.77 7.45 -1.29
C GLN A 68 4.19 6.48 -0.19
N LEU A 69 5.06 5.52 -0.49
CA LEU A 69 5.63 4.63 0.53
C LEU A 69 6.49 5.41 1.54
N GLN A 70 7.21 6.43 1.09
CA GLN A 70 7.95 7.34 1.96
C GLN A 70 7.02 8.19 2.82
N HIS A 71 5.96 8.76 2.23
CA HIS A 71 4.95 9.52 2.96
C HIS A 71 4.23 8.66 4.01
N LEU A 72 3.82 7.46 3.64
CA LEU A 72 3.26 6.46 4.55
C LEU A 72 4.23 6.12 5.70
N HIS A 73 5.51 5.96 5.41
CA HIS A 73 6.56 5.75 6.44
C HIS A 73 6.60 6.91 7.45
N LEU A 74 6.53 8.15 6.98
CA LEU A 74 6.52 9.34 7.82
C LEU A 74 5.23 9.42 8.64
N GLN A 75 4.08 9.17 8.01
CA GLN A 75 2.76 9.24 8.63
C GLN A 75 2.63 8.22 9.78
N LEU A 76 3.13 6.99 9.59
CA LEU A 76 3.12 5.92 10.59
C LEU A 76 4.22 6.09 11.66
N GLY A 77 5.23 6.91 11.40
CA GLY A 77 6.37 7.14 12.30
C GLY A 77 6.07 7.97 13.55
N SER A 78 4.84 8.48 13.69
CA SER A 78 4.40 9.28 14.84
C SER A 78 4.00 8.44 16.06
N ASP A 79 3.89 7.12 15.93
CA ASP A 79 3.46 6.26 17.04
C ASP A 79 4.60 5.94 18.03
N ARG A 80 4.35 6.16 19.33
CA ARG A 80 5.30 5.92 20.44
C ARG A 80 5.78 4.48 20.52
N THR A 81 4.98 3.52 20.06
CA THR A 81 5.30 2.09 20.16
C THR A 81 6.18 1.58 19.02
N GLY A 82 6.27 2.31 17.91
CA GLY A 82 6.95 1.85 16.69
C GLY A 82 6.27 0.65 16.00
N ALA A 83 5.14 0.14 16.51
CA ALA A 83 4.48 -1.07 16.01
C ALA A 83 4.03 -0.93 14.55
N ALA A 84 3.49 0.24 14.18
CA ALA A 84 3.07 0.51 12.81
C ALA A 84 4.25 0.48 11.81
N ARG A 85 5.43 0.99 12.21
CA ARG A 85 6.65 0.92 11.38
C ARG A 85 7.15 -0.52 11.23
N ALA A 86 7.13 -1.28 12.32
CA ALA A 86 7.55 -2.69 12.31
C ALA A 86 6.66 -3.52 11.36
N GLU A 87 5.35 -3.30 11.35
CA GLU A 87 4.46 -4.03 10.45
C GLU A 87 4.61 -3.59 8.99
N LEU A 88 4.79 -2.29 8.72
CA LEU A 88 5.08 -1.85 7.36
C LEU A 88 6.39 -2.49 6.83
N ALA A 89 7.41 -2.60 7.68
CA ALA A 89 8.64 -3.33 7.34
C ALA A 89 8.38 -4.83 7.09
N ARG A 90 7.55 -5.48 7.92
CA ARG A 90 7.18 -6.88 7.75
C ARG A 90 6.41 -7.13 6.45
N LEU A 91 5.53 -6.21 6.09
CA LEU A 91 4.75 -6.25 4.85
C LEU A 91 5.67 -6.09 3.64
N LYS A 92 6.61 -5.14 3.68
CA LYS A 92 7.68 -5.00 2.68
C LYS A 92 8.50 -6.29 2.52
N THR A 93 8.96 -6.89 3.62
CA THR A 93 9.71 -8.16 3.56
C THR A 93 8.88 -9.27 2.91
N THR A 94 7.60 -9.38 3.28
CA THR A 94 6.68 -10.38 2.70
C THR A 94 6.47 -10.15 1.20
N TYR A 95 6.26 -8.90 0.80
CA TYR A 95 6.18 -8.49 -0.60
C TYR A 95 7.47 -8.89 -1.34
N GLU A 96 8.63 -8.46 -0.85
CA GLU A 96 9.91 -8.78 -1.48
C GLU A 96 10.14 -10.29 -1.60
N HIS A 97 9.79 -11.11 -0.60
CA HIS A 97 9.90 -12.57 -0.72
C HIS A 97 9.01 -13.11 -1.84
N ARG A 98 7.74 -12.69 -1.91
CA ARG A 98 6.81 -13.17 -2.94
C ARG A 98 7.26 -12.80 -4.36
N PHE A 99 7.84 -11.60 -4.54
CA PHE A 99 8.25 -11.09 -5.85
C PHE A 99 9.73 -11.36 -6.21
N LYS A 100 10.63 -11.55 -5.24
CA LYS A 100 12.01 -12.05 -5.49
C LYS A 100 12.04 -13.53 -5.85
N PHE A 101 11.09 -14.34 -5.36
CA PHE A 101 10.97 -15.75 -5.77
C PHE A 101 10.30 -15.95 -7.15
N THR A 102 9.73 -14.91 -7.75
CA THR A 102 9.28 -14.93 -9.16
C THR A 102 10.38 -14.47 -10.12
N GLY A 103 11.65 -14.58 -9.73
CA GLY A 103 12.81 -14.19 -10.52
C GLY A 103 12.75 -14.72 -11.95
N LYS A 104 12.19 -13.92 -12.86
CA LYS A 104 12.78 -13.72 -14.17
C LYS A 104 14.06 -12.94 -13.92
N VAL A 105 15.16 -13.70 -13.84
CA VAL A 105 16.40 -13.28 -14.48
C VAL A 105 16.32 -13.85 -15.90
#